data_AF-A0A507E815-F1
#
_entry.id   AF-A0A507E815-F1
#
_cell.length_a   1.000
_cell.length_b   1.000
_cell.length_c   1.000
_cell.angle_alpha   90.00
_cell.angle_beta   90.00
_cell.angle_gamma   90.00
#
_symmetry.space_group_name_H-M   'P 1'
#
loop_
_entity.id
_entity.type
_entity.pdbx_description
1 polymer ?
#
loop_
_entity_poly.entity_id
_entity_poly.type
_entity_poly.pdbx_seq_one_letter_code
_entity_poly.pdbx_strand_id
1 'polypeptide(L)'
;MKEKKRPFTREVRSFMYGFGDVPNPSADSVELMEEMLLTYLSDLCSKVRQTNPKPKTADFLHVLRKDPKKLARAHELLALDQEIRNAKKIFSAPELEVKKG
;
A
#
# COMPACT_ATOMS: atom_id res chain seq x y z
N MET A 1 20.20 3.69 -23.84
CA MET A 1 19.01 3.13 -23.19
C MET A 1 19.15 3.44 -21.70
N LYS A 2 18.23 4.20 -21.08
CA LYS A 2 18.35 4.51 -19.64
C LYS A 2 17.99 3.24 -18.85
N GLU A 3 18.78 2.88 -17.85
CA GLU A 3 18.46 1.75 -16.95
C GLU A 3 17.07 1.95 -16.33
N LYS A 4 16.23 0.92 -16.41
CA LYS A 4 14.89 0.91 -15.81
C LYS A 4 15.10 0.81 -14.30
N LYS A 5 14.78 1.87 -13.54
CA LYS A 5 14.89 1.85 -12.08
C LYS A 5 13.95 0.77 -11.52
N ARG A 6 14.48 -0.07 -10.63
CA ARG A 6 13.77 -1.15 -9.94
C ARG A 6 13.72 -0.92 -8.44
N PRO A 7 12.74 -0.14 -7.96
CA PRO A 7 12.70 0.26 -6.57
C PRO A 7 12.16 -0.83 -5.63
N PHE A 8 11.57 -1.92 -6.14
CA PHE A 8 10.79 -2.87 -5.34
C PHE A 8 11.31 -4.31 -5.37
N THR A 9 12.50 -4.56 -5.93
CA THR A 9 13.03 -5.92 -6.11
C THR A 9 13.05 -6.74 -4.81
N ARG A 10 13.41 -6.10 -3.68
CA ARG A 10 13.46 -6.76 -2.36
C ARG A 10 12.07 -7.09 -1.84
N GLU A 11 11.14 -6.15 -1.97
CA GLU A 11 9.75 -6.28 -1.52
C GLU A 11 9.01 -7.32 -2.36
N VAL A 12 9.19 -7.30 -3.69
CA VAL A 12 8.62 -8.29 -4.62
C VAL A 12 9.11 -9.69 -4.28
N ARG A 13 10.41 -9.88 -4.02
CA ARG A 13 10.95 -11.17 -3.56
C ARG A 13 10.26 -11.65 -2.28
N SER A 14 10.09 -10.75 -1.32
CA SER A 14 9.43 -11.08 -0.05
C SER A 14 7.95 -11.45 -0.24
N PHE A 15 7.26 -10.75 -1.14
CA PHE A 15 5.88 -11.08 -1.49
C PHE A 15 5.76 -12.42 -2.21
N MET A 16 6.62 -12.71 -3.18
CA MET A 16 6.61 -14.01 -3.87
C MET A 16 6.68 -15.17 -2.87
N TYR A 17 7.64 -15.12 -1.94
CA TYR A 17 7.72 -16.10 -0.85
C TYR A 17 6.47 -16.12 0.04
N GLY A 18 5.98 -14.94 0.46
CA GLY A 18 4.76 -14.81 1.26
C GLY A 18 3.50 -15.35 0.59
N PHE A 19 3.47 -15.42 -0.74
CA PHE A 19 2.40 -16.02 -1.54
C PHE A 19 2.67 -17.49 -1.93
N GLY A 20 3.72 -18.11 -1.38
CA GLY A 20 3.99 -19.55 -1.52
C GLY A 20 5.06 -19.93 -2.53
N ASP A 21 5.80 -18.96 -3.09
CA ASP A 21 6.97 -19.24 -3.92
C ASP A 21 8.19 -19.69 -3.09
N VAL A 22 9.28 -20.07 -3.74
CA VAL A 22 10.54 -20.46 -3.09
C VAL A 22 11.20 -19.29 -2.34
N PRO A 23 12.01 -19.54 -1.29
CA PRO A 23 12.68 -18.47 -0.53
C PRO A 23 13.61 -17.59 -1.37
N ASN A 24 14.19 -18.16 -2.43
CA ASN A 24 15.09 -17.45 -3.34
C ASN A 24 14.64 -17.62 -4.79
N PRO A 25 13.59 -16.89 -5.24
CA PRO A 25 13.13 -16.94 -6.62
C PRO A 25 14.21 -16.45 -7.58
N SER A 26 14.12 -16.89 -8.84
CA SER A 26 15.04 -16.48 -9.91
C SER A 26 14.97 -14.97 -10.12
N ALA A 27 16.09 -14.37 -10.53
CA ALA A 27 16.17 -12.93 -10.78
C ALA A 27 15.17 -12.49 -11.87
N ASP A 28 15.05 -13.28 -12.94
CA ASP A 28 14.17 -13.01 -14.06
C ASP A 28 12.68 -13.04 -13.66
N SER A 29 12.28 -13.96 -12.77
CA SER A 29 10.90 -14.00 -12.26
C SER A 29 10.60 -12.80 -11.36
N VAL A 30 11.54 -12.40 -10.49
CA VAL A 30 11.38 -11.19 -9.65
C VAL A 30 11.27 -9.94 -10.53
N GLU A 31 12.08 -9.86 -11.58
CA GLU A 31 12.04 -8.79 -12.57
C GLU A 31 10.67 -8.67 -13.25
N LEU A 32 10.17 -9.80 -13.77
CA LEU A 32 8.89 -9.83 -14.45
C LEU A 32 7.75 -9.43 -13.50
N MET A 33 7.77 -9.94 -12.27
CA MET A 33 6.78 -9.59 -11.24
C MET A 33 6.83 -8.10 -10.88
N GLU A 34 8.03 -7.51 -10.81
CA GLU A 34 8.18 -6.08 -10.57
C GLU A 34 7.66 -5.24 -11.75
N GLU A 35 7.89 -5.67 -12.99
CA GLU A 35 7.33 -5.01 -14.17
C GLU A 35 5.80 -5.08 -14.21
N MET A 36 5.22 -6.23 -13.90
CA MET A 36 3.76 -6.40 -13.80
C MET A 36 3.18 -5.50 -12.70
N LEU A 37 3.83 -5.43 -11.54
CA LEU A 37 3.44 -4.55 -10.44
C LEU A 37 3.46 -3.08 -10.87
N LEU A 38 4.55 -2.61 -11.47
CA LEU A 38 4.69 -1.22 -11.92
C LEU A 38 3.65 -0.85 -12.98
N THR A 39 3.37 -1.78 -13.90
CA THR A 39 2.33 -1.60 -14.93
C THR A 39 0.96 -1.45 -14.28
N TYR A 40 0.59 -2.36 -13.37
CA TYR A 40 -0.68 -2.30 -12.65
C TYR A 40 -0.84 -0.99 -11.86
N LEU A 41 0.20 -0.57 -11.13
CA LEU A 41 0.17 0.67 -10.35
C LEU A 41 0.03 1.91 -11.26
N SER A 42 0.72 1.93 -12.39
CA SER A 42 0.65 3.01 -13.36
C SER A 42 -0.75 3.14 -13.97
N ASP A 43 -1.36 2.02 -14.33
CA ASP A 43 -2.73 1.98 -14.87
C ASP A 43 -3.76 2.42 -13.83
N LEU A 44 -3.64 1.93 -12.60
CA LEU A 44 -4.52 2.31 -11.50
C LEU A 44 -4.43 3.81 -11.23
N CYS A 45 -3.21 4.35 -11.09
CA CYS A 45 -2.99 5.77 -10.85
C CYS A 45 -3.49 6.64 -12.02
N SER A 46 -3.37 6.15 -13.26
CA SER A 46 -3.87 6.86 -14.45
C SER A 46 -5.39 6.94 -14.44
N LYS A 47 -6.10 5.85 -14.14
CA LYS A 47 -7.57 5.82 -13.99
C LYS A 47 -8.05 6.77 -12.90
N VAL A 48 -7.35 6.80 -11.77
CA VAL A 48 -7.66 7.70 -10.66
C VAL A 48 -7.44 9.16 -11.07
N ARG A 49 -6.31 9.48 -11.72
CA ARG A 49 -6.00 10.84 -12.20
C ARG A 49 -6.98 11.36 -13.25
N GLN A 50 -7.51 10.50 -14.11
CA GLN A 50 -8.56 10.85 -15.08
C GLN A 50 -9.85 11.30 -14.39
N THR A 51 -10.12 10.78 -13.19
CA THR A 51 -11.31 11.14 -12.41
C THR A 51 -11.05 12.39 -11.56
N ASN A 52 -9.87 12.49 -10.94
CA ASN A 52 -9.49 13.60 -10.09
C ASN A 52 -7.99 13.94 -10.27
N PRO A 53 -7.64 15.13 -10.79
CA PRO A 53 -6.24 15.56 -10.95
C PRO A 53 -5.45 15.66 -9.64
N LYS A 54 -6.13 15.78 -8.50
CA LYS A 54 -5.54 15.76 -7.15
C LYS A 54 -6.15 14.62 -6.32
N PRO A 55 -5.74 13.36 -6.58
CA PRO A 55 -6.34 12.18 -5.98
C PRO A 55 -6.37 12.18 -4.46
N LYS A 56 -7.47 11.70 -3.88
CA LYS A 56 -7.64 11.35 -2.48
C LYS A 56 -7.91 9.85 -2.35
N THR A 57 -7.83 9.31 -1.14
CA THR A 57 -8.10 7.88 -0.86
C THR A 57 -9.45 7.41 -1.41
N ALA A 58 -10.49 8.23 -1.29
CA ALA A 58 -11.83 7.91 -1.81
C ALA A 58 -11.85 7.68 -3.33
N ASP A 59 -10.99 8.36 -4.10
CA ASP A 59 -10.92 8.20 -5.55
C ASP A 59 -10.33 6.82 -5.93
N PHE A 60 -9.37 6.32 -5.14
CA PHE A 60 -8.85 4.95 -5.31
C PHE A 60 -9.93 3.91 -5.02
N LEU A 61 -10.69 4.08 -3.93
CA LEU A 61 -11.81 3.19 -3.60
C LEU A 61 -12.88 3.22 -4.71
N HIS A 62 -13.18 4.40 -5.25
CA HIS A 62 -14.10 4.52 -6.37
C HIS A 62 -13.60 3.75 -7.60
N VAL A 63 -12.33 3.88 -7.99
CA VAL A 63 -11.78 3.13 -9.14
C VAL A 63 -11.79 1.62 -8.89
N LEU A 64 -11.55 1.18 -7.64
CA LEU A 64 -11.58 -0.23 -7.25
C LEU A 64 -12.99 -0.81 -7.11
N ARG A 65 -14.06 -0.02 -7.24
CA ARG A 65 -15.46 -0.45 -6.97
C ARG A 65 -15.94 -1.68 -7.75
N LYS A 66 -15.30 -2.00 -8.88
CA LYS A 66 -15.63 -3.16 -9.71
C LYS A 66 -14.89 -4.44 -9.29
N ASP A 67 -13.96 -4.34 -8.35
CA ASP A 67 -13.26 -5.48 -7.75
C ASP A 67 -13.62 -5.57 -6.26
N PRO A 68 -14.69 -6.33 -5.91
CA PRO A 68 -15.20 -6.36 -4.55
C PRO A 68 -14.18 -6.88 -3.54
N LYS A 69 -13.27 -7.79 -3.95
CA LYS A 69 -12.23 -8.33 -3.07
C LYS A 69 -11.18 -7.27 -2.73
N LYS A 70 -10.67 -6.57 -3.74
CA LYS A 70 -9.70 -5.47 -3.53
C LYS A 70 -10.33 -4.31 -2.76
N LEU A 71 -11.59 -3.98 -3.05
CA LEU A 71 -12.31 -2.92 -2.35
C LEU A 71 -12.49 -3.26 -0.86
N ALA A 72 -13.01 -4.45 -0.54
CA ALA A 72 -13.17 -4.90 0.84
C ALA A 72 -11.84 -4.85 1.60
N ARG A 73 -10.78 -5.39 0.98
CA ARG A 73 -9.44 -5.38 1.59
C ARG A 73 -8.93 -3.95 1.84
N ALA A 74 -9.17 -3.02 0.91
CA ALA A 74 -8.77 -1.63 1.10
C ALA A 74 -9.51 -0.98 2.28
N HIS A 75 -10.81 -1.27 2.46
CA HIS A 75 -11.57 -0.78 3.61
C HIS A 75 -11.05 -1.32 4.93
N GLU A 76 -10.76 -2.63 5.02
CA GLU A 76 -10.17 -3.25 6.21
C GLU A 76 -8.85 -2.58 6.61
N LEU A 77 -7.96 -2.37 5.63
CA LEU A 77 -6.66 -1.74 5.87
C LEU A 77 -6.78 -0.30 6.37
N LEU A 78 -7.73 0.47 5.81
CA LEU A 78 -7.99 1.84 6.25
C LEU A 78 -8.59 1.90 7.65
N ALA A 79 -9.46 0.96 8.00
CA ALA A 79 -10.03 0.84 9.34
C ALA A 79 -8.94 0.52 10.38
N LEU A 80 -8.09 -0.48 10.08
CA LEU A 80 -6.98 -0.86 10.95
C LEU A 80 -5.96 0.28 11.14
N ASP A 81 -5.61 1.00 10.07
CA ASP A 81 -4.74 2.18 10.16
C ASP A 81 -5.36 3.27 11.06
N GLN A 82 -6.68 3.45 11.01
CA GLN A 82 -7.38 4.38 11.90
C GLN A 82 -7.33 3.94 13.36
N GLU A 83 -7.52 2.65 13.64
CA GLU A 83 -7.41 2.09 14.98
C GLU A 83 -6.00 2.27 15.56
N ILE A 84 -4.97 1.98 14.76
CA ILE A 84 -3.57 2.18 15.14
C ILE A 84 -3.30 3.66 15.45
N ARG A 85 -3.81 4.58 14.62
CA ARG A 85 -3.68 6.03 14.87
C ARG A 85 -4.36 6.45 16.16
N ASN A 86 -5.55 5.93 16.44
CA ASN A 86 -6.29 6.24 17.66
C ASN A 86 -5.55 5.72 18.90
N ALA A 87 -5.03 4.48 18.84
CA ALA A 87 -4.25 3.90 19.92
C ALA A 87 -3.00 4.75 20.23
N LYS A 88 -2.25 5.19 19.20
CA LYS A 88 -1.07 6.04 19.38
C LYS A 88 -1.38 7.39 20.05
N LYS A 89 -2.56 7.97 19.82
CA LYS A 89 -2.95 9.25 20.44
C LYS A 89 -3.13 9.15 21.96
N ILE A 90 -3.61 8.02 22.44
CA ILE A 90 -3.82 7.78 23.88
C ILE A 90 -2.49 7.88 24.64
N PHE A 91 -1.40 7.40 24.04
CA PHE A 91 -0.06 7.43 24.63
C PHE A 91 0.68 8.77 24.45
N SER A 92 0.19 9.68 23.59
CA SER A 92 0.82 10.99 23.36
C SER A 92 0.20 12.13 24.18
N ALA A 93 -0.81 11.86 25.00
CA ALA A 93 -1.37 12.87 25.90
C ALA A 93 -0.37 13.14 27.04
N PRO A 94 -0.01 14.41 27.33
CA PRO A 94 0.88 14.72 28.44
C PRO A 94 0.26 14.24 29.75
N GLU A 95 1.05 13.54 30.56
CA GLU A 95 0.69 13.18 31.94
C GLU A 95 0.18 14.43 32.65
N LEU A 96 -1.01 14.32 33.27
CA LEU A 96 -1.60 15.41 34.04
C LEU A 96 -0.59 15.84 35.12
N GLU A 97 -0.11 17.08 35.04
CA GLU A 97 0.69 17.68 36.11
C GLU A 97 -0.13 17.64 37.41
N VAL A 98 0.28 16.79 38.32
CA VAL A 98 -0.23 16.78 39.69
C VAL A 98 0.19 18.11 40.31
N LYS A 99 -0.76 19.05 40.40
CA LYS A 99 -0.58 20.26 41.20
C LYS A 99 -0.29 19.85 42.64
N LYS A 100 0.98 19.94 43.04
CA LYS A 100 1.37 19.88 44.44
C LYS A 100 0.83 21.15 45.11
N GLY A 101 -0.08 20.94 46.05
CA GLY A 101 -0.55 21.98 46.98
C GLY A 101 0.50 22.36 48.00
#